data_AF-A0A367HGW5-F1
#
_entry.id   AF-A0A367HGW5-F1
#
_cell.length_a   1.000
_cell.length_b   1.000
_cell.length_c   1.000
_cell.angle_alpha   90.00
_cell.angle_beta   90.00
_cell.angle_gamma   90.00
#
_symmetry.space_group_name_H-M   'P 1'
#
loop_
_entity.id
_entity.type
_entity.pdbx_description
1 polymer ?
#
loop_
_entity_poly.entity_id
_entity_poly.type
_entity_poly.pdbx_seq_one_letter_code
_entity_poly.pdbx_strand_id
1 'polypeptide(L)'
;MVVDGKGFVLYRFDKDTAQPVPRSNCYGACATQWPPAPATGRVTVKGIDKSLVGTVTRTDGSKQLTLAGWPLYRYAQDDQPHEAYGQGVGGIWFAATPTGAKAASGATGTTSGGGSGY
;
A
#
# COMPACT_ATOMS: atom_id res chain seq x y z
N MET A 1 -6.26 6.43 1.12
CA MET A 1 -5.07 5.57 1.26
C MET A 1 -5.36 4.47 2.27
N VAL A 2 -4.63 3.36 2.20
CA VAL A 2 -4.77 2.23 3.12
C VAL A 2 -3.69 2.32 4.19
N VAL A 3 -4.04 2.03 5.44
CA VAL A 3 -3.12 1.94 6.56
C VAL A 3 -3.27 0.60 7.28
N ASP A 4 -2.23 0.15 7.97
CA ASP A 4 -2.33 -1.02 8.85
C ASP A 4 -2.81 -0.68 10.27
N GLY A 5 -2.87 -1.69 11.15
CA GLY A 5 -3.36 -1.53 12.52
C GLY A 5 -2.54 -0.60 13.41
N LYS A 6 -1.34 -0.18 12.99
CA LYS A 6 -0.51 0.83 13.65
C LYS A 6 -0.59 2.21 12.97
N GLY A 7 -1.39 2.34 11.90
CA GLY A 7 -1.58 3.59 11.15
C GLY A 7 -0.51 3.88 10.09
N PHE A 8 0.41 2.96 9.81
CA PHE A 8 1.39 3.14 8.73
C PHE A 8 0.74 2.94 7.37
N VAL A 9 1.08 3.80 6.41
CA VAL A 9 0.57 3.71 5.03
C VAL A 9 1.09 2.45 4.35
N LEU A 10 0.20 1.78 3.62
CA LEU A 10 0.54 0.61 2.82
C LEU A 10 0.67 0.98 1.34
N TYR A 11 1.71 0.43 0.73
CA TYR A 11 2.13 0.71 -0.64
C TYR A 11 2.00 -0.51 -1.54
N ARG A 12 1.82 -0.26 -2.83
CA ARG A 12 1.94 -1.24 -3.91
C ARG A 12 3.11 -0.91 -4.81
N PHE A 13 3.71 -1.96 -5.36
CA PHE A 13 4.85 -1.88 -6.26
C PHE A 13 4.43 -2.20 -7.69
N ASP A 14 4.71 -1.31 -8.65
CA ASP A 14 4.28 -1.52 -10.04
C ASP A 14 5.02 -2.65 -10.76
N LYS A 15 6.17 -3.10 -10.21
CA LYS A 15 6.84 -4.30 -10.73
C LYS A 15 6.26 -5.60 -10.19
N ASP A 16 5.28 -5.57 -9.29
CA ASP A 16 4.60 -6.78 -8.83
C ASP A 16 3.53 -7.26 -9.81
N THR A 17 3.08 -8.49 -9.62
CA THR A 17 1.97 -9.07 -10.37
C THR A 17 0.79 -9.26 -9.43
N ALA A 18 -0.38 -8.73 -9.78
CA ALA A 18 -1.60 -8.93 -9.00
C ALA A 18 -2.45 -10.12 -9.46
N GLN A 19 -2.40 -10.44 -10.75
CA GLN A 19 -3.20 -11.47 -11.41
C GLN A 19 -2.38 -12.15 -12.51
N PRO A 20 -2.68 -13.42 -12.86
CA PRO A 20 -3.70 -14.29 -12.27
C PRO A 20 -3.34 -14.79 -10.86
N VAL A 21 -2.05 -14.82 -10.53
CA VAL A 21 -1.55 -15.18 -9.20
C VAL A 21 -0.72 -14.02 -8.66
N PRO A 22 -1.05 -13.49 -7.47
CA PRO A 22 -0.24 -12.48 -6.81
C PRO A 22 1.23 -12.91 -6.67
N ARG A 23 2.16 -12.04 -7.03
CA ARG A 23 3.60 -12.28 -6.90
C ARG A 23 4.34 -10.98 -6.58
N SER A 24 5.12 -11.02 -5.51
CA SER A 24 6.10 -9.98 -5.20
C SER A 24 7.36 -10.18 -6.05
N ASN A 25 7.94 -9.08 -6.54
CA ASN A 25 9.27 -8.99 -7.14
C ASN A 25 10.25 -8.18 -6.25
N CYS A 26 9.82 -7.77 -5.06
CA CYS A 26 10.64 -7.02 -4.11
C CYS A 26 11.27 -7.96 -3.07
N TYR A 27 12.57 -8.24 -3.21
CA TYR A 27 13.35 -9.10 -2.30
C TYR A 27 14.72 -8.47 -2.01
N GLY A 28 15.44 -9.02 -1.02
CA GLY A 28 16.77 -8.53 -0.62
C GLY A 28 16.72 -7.06 -0.20
N ALA A 29 17.61 -6.23 -0.76
CA ALA A 29 17.66 -4.80 -0.47
C ALA A 29 16.34 -4.07 -0.73
N CYS A 30 15.55 -4.51 -1.71
CA CYS A 30 14.22 -3.96 -1.93
C CYS A 30 13.34 -4.16 -0.70
N ALA A 31 13.32 -5.37 -0.13
CA ALA A 31 12.52 -5.69 1.04
C ALA A 31 13.06 -5.06 2.34
N THR A 32 14.31 -4.60 2.36
CA THR A 32 14.84 -3.77 3.45
C THR A 32 14.24 -2.37 3.40
N GLN A 33 14.18 -1.76 2.22
CA GLN A 33 13.61 -0.41 2.03
C GLN A 33 12.07 -0.42 2.03
N TRP A 34 11.49 -1.52 1.57
CA TRP A 34 10.06 -1.75 1.43
C TRP A 34 9.68 -3.06 2.14
N PRO A 35 9.63 -3.07 3.47
CA PRO A 35 9.28 -4.28 4.20
C PRO A 35 7.90 -4.81 3.78
N PRO A 36 7.76 -6.12 3.51
CA PRO A 36 6.46 -6.70 3.18
C PRO A 36 5.51 -6.55 4.36
N ALA A 37 4.29 -6.09 4.09
CA ALA A 37 3.26 -6.01 5.12
C ALA A 37 2.83 -7.44 5.52
N PRO A 38 3.02 -7.85 6.78
CA PRO A 38 2.76 -9.22 7.18
C PRO A 38 1.26 -9.52 7.15
N ALA A 39 0.90 -10.73 6.72
CA ALA A 39 -0.50 -11.20 6.76
C ALA A 39 -1.00 -11.51 8.19
N THR A 40 -0.13 -11.39 9.19
CA THR A 40 -0.43 -11.62 10.60
C THR A 40 -0.90 -10.32 11.25
N GLY A 41 -2.20 -10.01 11.14
CA GLY A 41 -2.78 -8.84 11.80
C GLY A 41 -4.26 -8.68 11.50
N ARG A 42 -5.01 -8.10 12.43
CA ARG A 42 -6.32 -7.53 12.12
C ARG A 42 -6.08 -6.35 11.18
N VAL A 43 -6.27 -6.56 9.89
CA VAL A 43 -6.40 -5.43 8.95
C VAL A 43 -7.70 -4.75 9.30
N THR A 44 -7.61 -3.57 9.92
CA THR A 44 -8.80 -2.74 10.15
C THR A 44 -9.17 -2.08 8.83
N VAL A 45 -9.88 -2.85 8.01
CA VAL A 45 -10.42 -2.43 6.72
C VAL A 45 -11.65 -1.54 6.92
N LYS A 46 -11.46 -0.31 7.41
CA LYS A 46 -12.51 0.72 7.30
C LYS A 46 -12.58 1.19 5.86
N GLY A 47 -13.72 0.98 5.20
CA GLY A 47 -13.94 1.42 3.82
C GLY A 47 -13.24 0.58 2.75
N ILE A 48 -12.73 -0.61 3.11
CA ILE A 48 -12.15 -1.58 2.17
C ILE A 48 -13.06 -2.80 2.12
N ASP A 49 -13.36 -3.27 0.91
CA ASP A 49 -14.08 -4.53 0.73
C ASP A 49 -13.18 -5.70 1.18
N LYS A 50 -13.68 -6.50 2.11
CA LYS A 50 -13.00 -7.68 2.65
C LYS A 50 -12.69 -8.71 1.56
N SER A 51 -13.49 -8.77 0.49
CA SER A 51 -13.27 -9.68 -0.64
C SER A 51 -11.97 -9.39 -1.40
N LEU A 52 -11.49 -8.14 -1.34
CA LEU A 52 -10.25 -7.72 -1.98
C LEU A 52 -9.02 -8.06 -1.14
N VAL A 53 -9.20 -8.31 0.16
CA VAL A 53 -8.09 -8.63 1.07
C VAL A 53 -7.69 -10.08 0.88
N GLY A 54 -6.42 -10.30 0.57
CA GLY A 54 -5.87 -11.64 0.40
C GLY A 54 -4.48 -11.76 1.01
N THR A 55 -3.83 -12.88 0.70
CA THR A 55 -2.45 -13.13 1.10
C THR A 55 -1.68 -13.80 -0.03
N VAL A 56 -0.39 -13.54 -0.10
CA VAL A 56 0.55 -14.27 -0.96
C VAL A 56 1.63 -14.91 -0.10
N THR A 57 1.99 -16.15 -0.43
CA THR A 57 3.19 -16.79 0.13
C THR A 57 4.38 -16.36 -0.72
N ARG A 58 5.34 -15.70 -0.08
CA ARG A 58 6.59 -15.25 -0.71
C ARG A 58 7.54 -16.43 -0.91
N THR A 59 8.55 -16.25 -1.75
CA THR A 59 9.56 -17.29 -2.02
C THR A 59 10.40 -17.66 -0.79
N ASP A 60 10.51 -16.76 0.18
CA ASP A 60 11.13 -16.99 1.49
C ASP A 60 10.22 -17.73 2.49
N GLY A 61 9.00 -18.10 2.09
CA GLY A 61 8.02 -18.80 2.92
C GLY A 61 7.16 -17.89 3.80
N SER A 62 7.47 -16.60 3.89
CA SER A 62 6.66 -15.65 4.67
C SER A 62 5.34 -15.31 3.97
N LYS A 63 4.33 -14.93 4.76
CA LYS A 63 3.02 -14.51 4.23
C LYS A 63 2.91 -13.00 4.21
N GLN A 64 2.60 -12.46 3.04
CA GLN A 64 2.40 -11.03 2.82
C GLN A 64 0.94 -10.72 2.50
N LEU A 65 0.45 -9.60 3.00
CA LEU A 65 -0.89 -9.11 2.72
C LEU A 65 -1.02 -8.68 1.26
N THR A 66 -2.15 -8.98 0.64
CA THR A 66 -2.53 -8.43 -0.66
C THR A 66 -3.83 -7.65 -0.59
N LEU A 67 -4.00 -6.68 -1.49
CA LEU A 67 -5.27 -5.97 -1.70
C LEU A 67 -5.58 -5.91 -3.19
N ALA A 68 -6.74 -6.44 -3.58
CA ALA A 68 -7.10 -6.68 -4.98
C ALA A 68 -5.99 -7.43 -5.74
N GLY A 69 -5.35 -8.39 -5.07
CA GLY A 69 -4.22 -9.16 -5.59
C GLY A 69 -2.85 -8.46 -5.52
N TRP A 70 -2.77 -7.15 -5.27
CA TRP A 70 -1.48 -6.45 -5.18
C TRP A 70 -0.78 -6.72 -3.85
N PRO A 71 0.48 -7.20 -3.83
CA PRO A 71 1.28 -7.31 -2.61
C PRO A 71 1.49 -5.93 -1.97
N LEU A 72 1.31 -5.86 -0.65
CA LEU A 72 1.41 -4.63 0.12
C LEU A 72 2.69 -4.53 0.93
N TYR A 73 3.24 -3.32 1.02
CA TYR A 73 4.49 -3.03 1.71
C TYR A 73 4.34 -1.83 2.63
N ARG A 74 5.21 -1.75 3.63
CA ARG A 74 5.52 -0.52 4.35
C ARG A 74 6.71 0.18 3.69
N TYR A 75 6.91 1.44 3.99
CA TYR A 75 8.12 2.15 3.62
C TYR A 75 9.03 2.35 4.84
N ALA A 76 10.32 2.02 4.71
CA ALA A 76 11.24 2.06 5.83
C ALA A 76 11.60 3.49 6.31
N GLN A 77 11.27 4.53 5.55
CA GLN A 77 11.45 5.94 5.97
C GLN A 77 10.17 6.57 6.51
N ASP A 78 9.03 5.85 6.53
CA ASP A 78 7.86 6.31 7.27
C ASP A 78 8.09 5.91 8.74
N ASP A 79 8.44 6.88 9.58
CA ASP A 79 8.76 6.69 10.99
C ASP A 79 7.52 6.90 11.89
N GLN A 80 6.52 7.64 11.39
CA GLN A 80 5.27 7.92 12.10
C GLN A 80 4.03 7.42 11.33
N PRO A 81 2.94 7.07 12.05
CA PRO A 81 1.65 6.80 11.43
C PRO A 81 1.18 7.94 10.52
N HIS A 82 0.56 7.59 9.39
CA HIS A 82 0.04 8.51 8.38
C HIS A 82 1.09 9.32 7.60
N GLU A 83 2.39 9.06 7.78
CA GLU A 83 3.41 9.49 6.83
C GLU A 83 3.26 8.71 5.53
N ALA A 84 3.49 9.40 4.42
CA ALA A 84 3.31 8.85 3.09
C ALA A 84 4.53 9.11 2.19
N TYR A 85 5.76 9.15 2.75
CA TYR A 85 6.96 9.53 2.01
C TYR A 85 7.32 8.58 0.88
N GLY A 86 6.85 7.33 0.96
CA GLY A 86 6.99 6.36 -0.12
C GLY A 86 6.19 6.68 -1.39
N GLN A 87 5.27 7.65 -1.37
CA GLN A 87 4.42 7.95 -2.51
C GLN A 87 5.25 8.49 -3.68
N GLY A 88 5.16 7.82 -4.83
CA GLY A 88 5.82 8.23 -6.06
C GLY A 88 7.32 7.94 -6.09
N VAL A 89 7.89 7.26 -5.07
CA VAL A 89 9.32 6.91 -5.06
C VAL A 89 9.67 6.11 -6.31
N GLY A 90 10.65 6.61 -7.06
CA GLY A 90 11.10 6.01 -8.32
C GLY A 90 10.03 5.90 -9.41
N GLY A 91 8.89 6.58 -9.26
CA GLY A 91 7.74 6.48 -10.19
C GLY A 91 7.07 5.10 -10.25
N ILE A 92 7.40 4.21 -9.31
CA ILE A 92 6.97 2.79 -9.31
C ILE A 92 6.38 2.34 -7.97
N TRP A 93 6.43 3.20 -6.95
CA TRP A 93 5.85 2.96 -5.63
C TRP A 93 4.71 3.92 -5.36
N PHE A 94 3.57 3.39 -4.94
CA PHE A 94 2.36 4.20 -4.73
C PHE A 94 1.61 3.70 -3.51
N ALA A 95 1.11 4.63 -2.69
CA ALA A 95 0.17 4.32 -1.63
C ALA A 95 -1.04 3.61 -2.24
N ALA A 96 -1.49 2.53 -1.58
CA ALA A 96 -2.66 1.81 -2.02
C ALA A 96 -3.94 2.60 -1.71
N THR A 97 -4.88 2.63 -2.65
CA THR A 97 -6.26 3.04 -2.39
C THR A 97 -7.04 1.88 -1.76
N PRO A 98 -8.24 2.14 -1.19
CA PRO A 98 -9.09 1.07 -0.67
C PRO A 98 -9.48 -0.02 -1.69
N THR A 99 -9.34 0.27 -2.99
CA THR A 99 -9.58 -0.67 -4.09
C THR A 99 -8.33 -1.41 -4.57
N GLY A 100 -7.17 -1.20 -3.92
CA GLY A 100 -5.87 -1.74 -4.37
C GLY A 100 -5.25 -1.01 -5.57
N ALA A 101 -5.89 0.07 -6.04
CA ALA A 101 -5.32 0.93 -7.08
C ALA A 101 -4.20 1.81 -6.51
N LYS A 102 -3.47 2.47 -7.41
CA LYS A 102 -2.48 3.48 -7.04
C LYS A 102 -3.19 4.75 -6.59
N ALA A 103 -2.74 5.33 -5.48
CA ALA A 103 -3.06 6.71 -5.20
C ALA A 103 -2.44 7.60 -6.29
N ALA A 104 -3.23 8.54 -6.81
CA ALA A 104 -2.72 9.55 -7.72
C ALA A 104 -1.59 10.32 -7.02
N SER A 105 -0.48 10.52 -7.72
CA SER A 105 0.53 11.49 -7.31
C SER A 105 -0.17 12.85 -7.31
N GLY A 106 -0.28 13.48 -6.14
CA GLY A 106 -0.83 14.83 -6.07
C GLY A 106 -0.02 15.74 -6.98
N ALA A 107 -0.65 16.23 -8.05
CA ALA A 107 -0.32 17.56 -8.54
C ALA A 107 -0.63 18.51 -7.37
N THR A 108 0.36 19.28 -6.94
CA THR A 108 0.17 20.34 -5.96
C THR A 108 -0.95 21.26 -6.44
N GLY A 109 -2.04 21.31 -5.68
CA GLY A 109 -3.16 22.20 -5.91
C GLY A 109 -3.78 22.60 -4.58
N THR A 110 -3.23 23.63 -3.94
CA THR A 110 -3.91 24.57 -3.04
C THR A 110 -5.36 24.75 -3.52
N THR A 111 -6.40 24.53 -2.71
CA THR A 111 -6.95 25.57 -1.81
C THR A 111 -8.01 24.96 -0.89
N SER A 112 -7.92 25.37 0.37
CA SER A 112 -8.90 25.19 1.44
C SER A 112 -10.10 26.14 1.27
N GLY A 113 -11.30 25.75 1.74
CA GLY A 113 -12.50 26.59 1.85
C GLY A 113 -13.44 26.45 0.65
N GLY A 114 -14.74 26.17 0.79
CA GLY A 114 -15.70 26.62 1.78
C GLY A 114 -16.74 27.49 1.05
N GLY A 115 -18.03 27.17 1.13
CA GLY A 115 -19.08 28.11 0.72
C GLY A 115 -20.22 27.53 -0.12
N SER A 116 -21.43 27.67 0.42
CA SER A 116 -22.74 27.43 -0.17
C SER A 116 -23.16 28.55 -1.15
N GLY A 117 -24.15 28.27 -2.02
CA GLY A 117 -24.92 29.24 -2.81
C GLY A 117 -24.63 29.14 -4.31
N TYR A 118 -25.60 29.12 -5.23
CA TYR A 118 -27.02 29.57 -5.24
C TYR A 118 -27.82 28.67 -6.20
#